data_AF-A0A529QXZ8-F1
#
_entry.id   AF-A0A529QXZ8-F1
#
_cell.length_a   1.000
_cell.length_b   1.000
_cell.length_c   1.000
_cell.angle_alpha   90.00
_cell.angle_beta   90.00
_cell.angle_gamma   90.00
#
_symmetry.space_group_name_H-M   'P 1'
#
loop_
_entity.id
_entity.type
_entity.pdbx_description
1 polymer ?
#
loop_
_entity_poly.entity_id
_entity_poly.type
_entity_poly.pdbx_seq_one_letter_code
_entity_poly.pdbx_strand_id
1 'polypeptide(L)'
;LEYLGPMKWTAIEVAVPVIVLAILFWRSGMVRYIPNDRLGILEKLWSFRGSVSDGFIALNREAGYQPEVVRGGLHFFMPFQYSMHRANLVTIPQGQIGYVFARDGNPLPPTQTLACNTNADDFQDVRGFLEKGGQKGPQRKILREGTYAINLAQFIVLTAQSIYAVNLSSSEQNLFANMSSMISERGGFEPVVIHNAEDMIGIVTIHDGPALPDGEIIAPTVANDPNDPNFHNNFQDPEKFLNAGGYRGRQLQVLADGSYFLNRIFATVELVEKTIIDVGTVGVVVSYNGRHGADISGQAYRHGELVEIGARGVWSTPLLPGKYAFNTYAGNIITVPTTNFVLKWTKEQFGEHRLDENLSEVSLITKDAFEPVLPLSVVVHIDYMKAPLVVQRFGDIKRLVEQTLDPMVSAYFKNIAQTKTLIQLLQERSDIQRKSGEEMREKFNSYSLELQEVLIGTPRAADGQNSIEQILIQLRERQIAVEKVETYKLQERAATQERTLREKEA
;
A
#
# COMPACT_ATOMS: atom_id res chain seq x y z
N LEU A 1 70.85 50.06 -33.58
CA LEU A 1 71.22 48.71 -33.09
C LEU A 1 72.71 48.62 -32.76
N GLU A 2 73.33 49.71 -32.27
CA GLU A 2 74.80 49.84 -32.25
C GLU A 2 75.35 50.45 -30.94
N TYR A 3 74.71 50.17 -29.80
CA TYR A 3 75.23 50.55 -28.47
C TYR A 3 74.87 49.51 -27.40
N LEU A 4 75.18 48.24 -27.67
CA LEU A 4 75.19 47.18 -26.65
C LEU A 4 76.57 46.51 -26.72
N GLY A 5 77.40 46.73 -25.70
CA GLY A 5 78.72 46.10 -25.62
C GLY A 5 78.65 44.56 -25.67
N PRO A 6 79.74 43.88 -26.04
CA PRO A 6 79.76 42.44 -26.30
C PRO A 6 79.22 41.58 -25.14
N MET A 7 79.41 42.06 -23.90
CA MET A 7 78.93 41.39 -22.68
C MET A 7 77.40 41.40 -22.51
N LYS A 8 76.69 42.36 -23.12
CA LYS A 8 75.22 42.43 -23.08
C LYS A 8 74.58 41.54 -24.14
N TRP A 9 75.23 41.37 -25.29
CA TRP A 9 74.80 40.41 -26.31
C TRP A 9 74.96 38.98 -25.84
N THR A 10 76.08 38.62 -25.19
CA THR A 10 76.25 37.29 -24.59
C THR A 10 75.23 37.02 -23.48
N ALA A 11 74.85 38.03 -22.69
CA ALA A 11 73.82 37.89 -21.67
C ALA A 11 72.43 37.65 -22.27
N ILE A 12 72.10 38.31 -23.40
CA ILE A 12 70.84 38.11 -24.12
C ILE A 12 70.83 36.74 -24.82
N GLU A 13 71.95 36.32 -25.42
CA GLU A 13 72.12 35.01 -26.05
C GLU A 13 71.97 33.84 -25.07
N VAL A 14 72.30 34.03 -23.79
CA VAL A 14 72.10 33.03 -22.73
C VAL A 14 70.70 33.15 -22.09
N ALA A 15 70.19 34.37 -21.90
CA ALA A 15 68.88 34.59 -21.27
C ALA A 15 67.72 34.08 -22.12
N VAL A 16 67.77 34.28 -23.45
CA VAL A 16 66.71 33.83 -24.38
C VAL A 16 66.50 32.30 -24.33
N PRO A 17 67.51 31.43 -24.47
CA PRO A 17 67.31 29.99 -24.38
C PRO A 17 66.91 29.54 -22.98
N VAL A 18 67.36 30.20 -21.91
CA VAL A 18 66.91 29.90 -20.54
C VAL A 18 65.42 30.23 -20.37
N ILE A 19 64.97 31.38 -20.90
CA ILE A 19 63.55 31.76 -20.88
C ILE A 19 62.73 30.81 -21.77
N VAL A 20 63.22 30.44 -22.95
CA VAL A 20 62.54 29.47 -23.83
C VAL A 20 62.48 28.09 -23.17
N LEU A 21 63.54 27.63 -22.52
CA LEU A 21 63.55 26.38 -21.75
C LEU A 21 62.63 26.45 -20.53
N ALA A 22 62.56 27.58 -19.83
CA ALA A 22 61.62 27.77 -18.73
C ALA A 22 60.16 27.80 -19.22
N ILE A 23 59.89 28.42 -20.37
CA ILE A 23 58.56 28.41 -21.02
C ILE A 23 58.22 27.01 -21.51
N LEU A 24 59.16 26.29 -22.12
CA LEU A 24 58.99 24.90 -22.54
C LEU A 24 58.77 24.00 -21.34
N PHE A 25 59.53 24.16 -20.26
CA PHE A 25 59.35 23.42 -19.01
C PHE A 25 57.97 23.69 -18.39
N TRP A 26 57.55 24.96 -18.34
CA TRP A 26 56.23 25.34 -17.83
C TRP A 26 55.08 24.83 -18.72
N ARG A 27 55.20 24.95 -20.06
CA ARG A 27 54.21 24.41 -21.02
C ARG A 27 54.23 22.89 -21.14
N SER A 28 55.34 22.24 -20.83
CA SER A 28 55.47 20.78 -20.94
C SER A 28 54.53 20.03 -20.00
N GLY A 29 54.09 20.69 -18.93
CA GLY A 29 53.22 20.09 -17.92
C GLY A 29 53.90 18.98 -17.12
N MET A 30 55.24 18.97 -17.06
CA MET A 30 56.04 17.93 -16.40
C MET A 30 55.83 17.86 -14.89
N VAL A 31 55.62 19.00 -14.23
CA VAL A 31 55.30 19.08 -12.80
C VAL A 31 53.86 19.55 -12.66
N ARG A 32 53.01 18.73 -12.04
CA ARG A 32 51.61 19.08 -11.78
C ARG A 32 51.32 18.94 -10.30
N TYR A 33 50.81 20.04 -9.73
CA TYR A 33 50.29 20.06 -8.37
C TYR A 33 48.77 19.91 -8.41
N ILE A 34 48.27 18.96 -7.61
CA ILE A 34 46.85 18.76 -7.38
C ILE A 34 46.60 19.05 -5.89
N PRO A 35 45.76 20.03 -5.55
CA PRO A 35 45.39 20.26 -4.17
C PRO A 35 44.52 19.11 -3.63
N ASN A 36 44.55 18.87 -2.32
CA ASN A 36 43.95 17.69 -1.68
C ASN A 36 42.41 17.64 -1.75
N ASP A 37 41.75 18.75 -2.10
CA ASP A 37 40.31 18.87 -2.33
C ASP A 37 39.87 18.39 -3.72
N ARG A 38 40.84 18.09 -4.60
CA ARG A 38 40.60 17.75 -6.00
C ARG A 38 41.23 16.42 -6.40
N LEU A 39 40.68 15.88 -7.47
CA LEU A 39 41.13 14.69 -8.15
C LEU A 39 41.71 15.08 -9.50
N GLY A 40 42.84 14.49 -9.87
CA GLY A 40 43.39 14.56 -11.22
C GLY A 40 42.96 13.35 -12.03
N ILE A 41 42.15 13.55 -13.07
CA ILE A 41 41.84 12.53 -14.06
C ILE A 41 42.83 12.67 -15.21
N LEU A 42 43.55 11.60 -15.51
CA LEU A 42 44.58 11.58 -16.54
C LEU A 42 43.99 11.16 -17.88
N GLU A 43 44.31 11.91 -18.91
CA GLU A 43 44.07 11.56 -20.30
C GLU A 43 45.42 11.50 -21.01
N LYS A 44 45.72 10.37 -21.65
CA LYS A 44 46.98 10.19 -22.40
C LYS A 44 46.76 10.54 -23.85
N LEU A 45 47.39 11.62 -24.32
CA LEU A 45 47.17 12.18 -25.67
C LEU A 45 47.78 11.33 -26.79
N TRP A 46 48.90 10.68 -26.53
CA TRP A 46 49.57 9.81 -27.49
C TRP A 46 50.34 8.68 -26.78
N SER A 47 50.43 7.55 -27.46
CA SER A 47 51.13 6.36 -26.98
C SER A 47 51.74 5.61 -28.16
N PHE A 48 52.95 5.07 -27.98
CA PHE A 48 53.58 4.20 -28.98
C PHE A 48 52.85 2.86 -29.18
N ARG A 49 51.87 2.55 -28.31
CA ARG A 49 51.03 1.35 -28.37
C ARG A 49 49.71 1.55 -29.13
N GLY A 50 49.46 2.75 -29.65
CA GLY A 50 48.20 3.10 -30.33
C GLY A 50 47.18 3.81 -29.44
N SER A 51 45.99 4.00 -29.99
CA SER A 51 44.80 4.56 -29.32
C SER A 51 43.89 3.44 -28.82
N VAL A 52 43.06 3.73 -27.80
CA VAL A 52 42.01 2.82 -27.37
C VAL A 52 41.18 2.37 -28.57
N SER A 53 41.12 1.05 -28.78
CA SER A 53 40.41 0.43 -29.90
C SER A 53 38.97 0.08 -29.58
N ASP A 54 38.67 -0.23 -28.32
CA ASP A 54 37.34 -0.57 -27.82
C ASP A 54 37.15 0.01 -26.42
N GLY A 55 35.95 0.54 -26.15
CA GLY A 55 35.65 1.28 -24.92
C GLY A 55 36.13 2.73 -24.89
N PHE A 56 35.94 3.36 -23.75
CA PHE A 56 36.27 4.77 -23.45
C PHE A 56 37.50 4.90 -22.54
N ILE A 57 37.81 3.87 -21.73
CA ILE A 57 38.94 3.85 -20.78
C ILE A 57 40.09 2.98 -21.28
N ALA A 58 41.31 3.52 -21.21
CA ALA A 58 42.53 2.86 -21.64
C ALA A 58 43.11 1.92 -20.57
N LEU A 59 42.80 0.62 -20.64
CA LEU A 59 43.31 -0.38 -19.68
C LEU A 59 44.78 -0.77 -19.92
N ASN A 60 45.24 -0.78 -21.17
CA ASN A 60 46.55 -1.31 -21.58
C ASN A 60 47.67 -0.26 -21.74
N ARG A 61 47.52 0.90 -21.08
CA ARG A 61 48.42 2.08 -21.22
C ARG A 61 48.44 2.68 -22.64
N GLU A 62 47.35 2.50 -23.36
CA GLU A 62 47.07 3.10 -24.68
C GLU A 62 46.72 4.60 -24.54
N ALA A 63 46.65 5.32 -25.67
CA ALA A 63 46.21 6.71 -25.66
C ALA A 63 44.69 6.79 -25.41
N GLY A 64 44.27 7.60 -24.43
CA GLY A 64 42.90 7.70 -23.93
C GLY A 64 42.84 8.04 -22.43
N TYR A 65 41.62 8.12 -21.87
CA TYR A 65 41.41 8.32 -20.43
C TYR A 65 41.96 7.14 -19.64
N GLN A 66 42.76 7.41 -18.61
CA GLN A 66 43.35 6.37 -17.77
C GLN A 66 42.38 5.97 -16.65
N PRO A 67 42.39 4.69 -16.22
CA PRO A 67 41.52 4.20 -15.15
C PRO A 67 41.91 4.79 -13.79
N GLU A 68 43.20 4.96 -13.55
CA GLU A 68 43.76 5.42 -12.27
C GLU A 68 43.60 6.93 -12.10
N VAL A 69 43.15 7.31 -10.91
CA VAL A 69 42.95 8.70 -10.51
C VAL A 69 44.11 9.18 -9.66
N VAL A 70 44.57 10.40 -9.90
CA VAL A 70 45.70 10.99 -9.19
C VAL A 70 45.16 11.79 -8.01
N ARG A 71 45.52 11.37 -6.79
CA ARG A 71 45.18 12.08 -5.55
C ARG A 71 46.08 13.31 -5.34
N GLY A 72 45.69 14.17 -4.40
CA GLY A 72 46.42 15.39 -4.06
C GLY A 72 47.91 15.15 -3.78
N GLY A 73 48.75 16.03 -4.30
CA GLY A 73 50.20 15.90 -4.24
C GLY A 73 50.93 16.52 -5.44
N LEU A 74 52.26 16.48 -5.37
CA LEU A 74 53.15 16.84 -6.46
C LEU A 74 53.44 15.60 -7.31
N HIS A 75 53.08 15.64 -8.58
CA HIS A 75 53.26 14.51 -9.50
C HIS A 75 54.10 14.90 -10.70
N PHE A 76 54.97 13.99 -11.13
CA PHE A 76 55.88 14.15 -12.26
C PHE A 76 55.40 13.29 -13.44
N PHE A 77 55.14 13.94 -14.57
CA PHE A 77 54.66 13.28 -15.79
C PHE A 77 55.60 13.57 -16.96
N MET A 78 55.57 12.67 -17.96
CA MET A 78 56.30 12.88 -19.21
C MET A 78 55.77 14.12 -19.95
N PRO A 79 56.66 14.97 -20.49
CA PRO A 79 56.29 16.22 -21.13
C PRO A 79 55.41 15.94 -22.38
N PHE A 80 54.35 16.75 -22.55
CA PHE A 80 53.41 16.69 -23.69
C PHE A 80 52.65 15.36 -23.89
N GLN A 81 52.77 14.39 -22.98
CA GLN A 81 52.11 13.08 -23.14
C GLN A 81 50.70 13.03 -22.51
N TYR A 82 50.47 13.76 -21.42
CA TYR A 82 49.24 13.67 -20.64
C TYR A 82 48.50 15.01 -20.61
N SER A 83 47.20 14.99 -20.83
CA SER A 83 46.26 16.04 -20.42
C SER A 83 45.71 15.68 -19.03
N MET A 84 45.46 16.70 -18.19
CA MET A 84 44.94 16.49 -16.84
C MET A 84 43.68 17.30 -16.64
N HIS A 85 42.61 16.59 -16.32
CA HIS A 85 41.32 17.16 -15.98
C HIS A 85 41.21 17.19 -14.46
N ARG A 86 41.11 18.40 -13.91
CA ARG A 86 40.92 18.59 -12.47
C ARG A 86 39.43 18.53 -12.17
N ALA A 87 39.03 17.59 -11.33
CA ALA A 87 37.66 17.44 -10.90
C ALA A 87 37.56 17.46 -9.38
N ASN A 88 36.40 17.80 -8.84
CA ASN A 88 36.18 17.81 -7.40
C ASN A 88 35.97 16.39 -6.89
N LEU A 89 36.33 16.14 -5.63
CA LEU A 89 35.94 14.90 -4.95
C LEU A 89 34.40 14.83 -4.84
N VAL A 90 33.85 13.66 -5.12
CA VAL A 90 32.40 13.44 -5.04
C VAL A 90 32.03 13.42 -3.56
N THR A 91 31.31 14.44 -3.11
CA THR A 91 30.87 14.53 -1.72
C THR A 91 29.36 14.44 -1.66
N ILE A 92 28.86 13.43 -0.95
CA ILE A 92 27.44 13.20 -0.72
C ILE A 92 27.13 13.65 0.71
N PRO A 93 26.26 14.67 0.87
CA PRO A 93 25.83 15.14 2.19
C PRO A 93 25.19 14.04 3.04
N GLN A 94 25.15 14.26 4.35
CA GLN A 94 24.46 13.34 5.27
C GLN A 94 22.98 13.24 4.93
N GLY A 95 22.45 12.02 4.98
CA GLY A 95 21.05 11.75 4.68
C GLY A 95 20.69 11.81 3.19
N GLN A 96 21.68 11.84 2.29
CA GLN A 96 21.45 11.83 0.85
C GLN A 96 21.97 10.55 0.18
N ILE A 97 21.44 10.31 -1.02
CA ILE A 97 21.78 9.17 -1.88
C ILE A 97 22.41 9.70 -3.17
N GLY A 98 23.53 9.11 -3.58
CA GLY A 98 24.17 9.38 -4.87
C GLY A 98 23.91 8.26 -5.88
N TYR A 99 23.62 8.63 -7.13
CA TYR A 99 23.41 7.69 -8.23
C TYR A 99 24.63 7.65 -9.14
N VAL A 100 25.08 6.46 -9.51
CA VAL A 100 26.25 6.26 -10.37
C VAL A 100 25.81 5.78 -11.75
N PHE A 101 26.39 6.34 -12.79
CA PHE A 101 26.22 5.92 -14.18
C PHE A 101 27.60 5.62 -14.76
N ALA A 102 27.78 4.45 -15.37
CA ALA A 102 29.03 4.07 -16.03
C ALA A 102 28.94 4.38 -17.52
N ARG A 103 29.96 5.06 -18.07
CA ARG A 103 30.05 5.32 -19.51
C ARG A 103 30.57 4.11 -20.29
N ASP A 104 31.52 3.38 -19.68
CA ASP A 104 32.18 2.24 -20.29
C ASP A 104 31.93 0.92 -19.55
N GLY A 105 32.14 -0.19 -20.23
CA GLY A 105 31.92 -1.55 -19.73
C GLY A 105 31.02 -2.37 -20.63
N ASN A 106 30.68 -3.57 -20.16
CA ASN A 106 29.83 -4.50 -20.90
C ASN A 106 28.45 -3.89 -21.20
N PRO A 107 27.89 -4.12 -22.39
CA PRO A 107 26.56 -3.63 -22.72
C PRO A 107 25.49 -4.31 -21.84
N LEU A 108 24.45 -3.54 -21.51
CA LEU A 108 23.26 -4.05 -20.84
C LEU A 108 22.51 -5.01 -21.78
N PRO A 109 22.10 -6.21 -21.31
CA PRO A 109 21.15 -7.06 -22.01
C PRO A 109 19.85 -6.31 -22.31
N PRO A 110 19.12 -6.65 -23.40
CA PRO A 110 17.89 -5.94 -23.80
C PRO A 110 16.78 -5.90 -22.74
N THR A 111 16.74 -6.89 -21.84
CA THR A 111 15.73 -7.01 -20.77
C THR A 111 16.12 -6.32 -19.47
N GLN A 112 17.36 -5.84 -19.35
CA GLN A 112 17.93 -5.28 -18.13
C GLN A 112 18.02 -3.76 -18.27
N THR A 113 17.49 -3.04 -17.27
CA THR A 113 17.47 -1.57 -17.29
C THR A 113 18.59 -0.94 -16.46
N LEU A 114 19.01 -1.61 -15.38
CA LEU A 114 20.07 -1.16 -14.48
C LEU A 114 21.23 -2.15 -14.48
N ALA A 115 22.46 -1.65 -14.48
CA ALA A 115 23.69 -2.43 -14.46
C ALA A 115 23.88 -3.19 -13.14
N CYS A 116 24.35 -4.43 -13.28
CA CYS A 116 24.63 -5.34 -12.18
C CYS A 116 25.97 -4.99 -11.50
N ASN A 117 25.98 -4.98 -10.17
CA ASN A 117 27.12 -4.67 -9.32
C ASN A 117 27.54 -5.86 -8.44
N THR A 118 27.15 -7.09 -8.77
CA THR A 118 27.48 -8.28 -7.94
C THR A 118 29.00 -8.53 -7.84
N ASN A 119 29.72 -8.44 -8.96
CA ASN A 119 31.18 -8.67 -9.00
C ASN A 119 31.97 -7.34 -9.00
N ALA A 120 31.43 -6.31 -9.65
CA ALA A 120 32.06 -5.02 -9.87
C ALA A 120 31.33 -3.94 -9.05
N ASP A 121 31.64 -3.88 -7.76
CA ASP A 121 30.92 -3.06 -6.79
C ASP A 121 31.74 -1.85 -6.29
N ASP A 122 33.05 -1.83 -6.52
CA ASP A 122 33.94 -0.72 -6.16
C ASP A 122 34.06 0.28 -7.32
N PHE A 123 33.44 1.45 -7.16
CA PHE A 123 33.48 2.54 -8.14
C PHE A 123 34.73 3.41 -8.04
N GLN A 124 35.58 3.23 -7.02
CA GLN A 124 36.85 3.94 -6.92
C GLN A 124 37.95 3.25 -7.73
N ASP A 125 37.85 1.93 -7.94
CA ASP A 125 38.76 1.16 -8.80
C ASP A 125 38.12 0.87 -10.17
N VAL A 126 38.39 1.77 -11.12
CA VAL A 126 37.91 1.63 -12.51
C VAL A 126 38.50 0.40 -13.19
N ARG A 127 39.77 0.07 -12.93
CA ARG A 127 40.42 -1.08 -13.57
C ARG A 127 39.76 -2.36 -13.10
N GLY A 128 39.62 -2.53 -11.79
CA GLY A 128 38.91 -3.65 -11.19
C GLY A 128 37.45 -3.73 -11.66
N PHE A 129 36.75 -2.60 -11.79
CA PHE A 129 35.39 -2.57 -12.30
C PHE A 129 35.27 -3.16 -13.73
N LEU A 130 36.14 -2.72 -14.64
CA LEU A 130 36.11 -3.18 -16.04
C LEU A 130 36.62 -4.62 -16.19
N GLU A 131 37.70 -4.99 -15.49
CA GLU A 131 38.26 -6.35 -15.53
C GLU A 131 37.31 -7.40 -14.94
N LYS A 132 36.51 -7.03 -13.93
CA LYS A 132 35.46 -7.90 -13.35
C LYS A 132 34.16 -7.94 -14.17
N GLY A 133 34.14 -7.29 -15.33
CA GLY A 133 33.00 -7.32 -16.25
C GLY A 133 31.87 -6.34 -15.91
N GLY A 134 32.18 -5.20 -15.28
CA GLY A 134 31.22 -4.15 -14.98
C GLY A 134 30.44 -3.69 -16.22
N GLN A 135 29.16 -3.36 -16.02
CA GLN A 135 28.24 -3.01 -17.10
C GLN A 135 28.09 -1.49 -17.22
N LYS A 136 27.97 -0.99 -18.47
CA LYS A 136 27.70 0.43 -18.74
C LYS A 136 26.24 0.79 -18.48
N GLY A 137 25.96 2.06 -18.20
CA GLY A 137 24.62 2.58 -17.91
C GLY A 137 24.38 2.87 -16.41
N PRO A 138 23.11 3.15 -16.02
CA PRO A 138 22.74 3.40 -14.62
C PRO A 138 23.01 2.19 -13.74
N GLN A 139 23.66 2.39 -12.59
CA GLN A 139 24.03 1.30 -11.67
C GLN A 139 22.92 1.02 -10.65
N ARG A 140 22.80 -0.24 -10.21
CA ARG A 140 21.88 -0.63 -9.12
C ARG A 140 22.39 -0.18 -7.76
N LYS A 141 23.71 -0.24 -7.52
CA LYS A 141 24.34 0.17 -6.27
C LYS A 141 24.29 1.70 -6.13
N ILE A 142 23.79 2.16 -4.98
CA ILE A 142 23.77 3.57 -4.60
C ILE A 142 25.03 3.93 -3.79
N LEU A 143 25.39 5.21 -3.82
CA LEU A 143 26.40 5.77 -2.92
C LEU A 143 25.72 6.41 -1.71
N ARG A 144 26.22 6.10 -0.51
CA ARG A 144 25.75 6.69 0.77
C ARG A 144 26.55 7.96 1.07
N GLU A 145 26.26 8.62 2.18
CA GLU A 145 27.01 9.79 2.63
C GLU A 145 28.52 9.51 2.74
N GLY A 146 29.33 10.47 2.29
CA GLY A 146 30.78 10.32 2.29
C GLY A 146 31.46 11.09 1.16
N THR A 147 32.79 11.05 1.17
CA THR A 147 33.64 11.63 0.12
C THR A 147 34.34 10.52 -0.64
N TYR A 148 34.13 10.47 -1.95
CA TYR A 148 34.63 9.42 -2.82
C TYR A 148 35.58 9.97 -3.89
N ALA A 149 36.68 9.26 -4.11
CA ALA A 149 37.64 9.55 -5.17
C ALA A 149 37.28 8.71 -6.41
N ILE A 150 36.26 9.16 -7.15
CA ILE A 150 35.73 8.44 -8.32
C ILE A 150 36.29 9.06 -9.61
N ASN A 151 36.65 8.21 -10.58
CA ASN A 151 37.05 8.68 -11.90
C ASN A 151 35.85 9.24 -12.67
N LEU A 152 35.70 10.57 -12.69
CA LEU A 152 34.57 11.24 -13.33
C LEU A 152 34.59 11.25 -14.86
N ALA A 153 35.65 10.71 -15.48
CA ALA A 153 35.63 10.43 -16.91
C ALA A 153 34.90 9.11 -17.20
N GLN A 154 35.04 8.10 -16.33
CA GLN A 154 34.37 6.81 -16.44
C GLN A 154 32.95 6.84 -15.87
N PHE A 155 32.79 7.44 -14.69
CA PHE A 155 31.55 7.43 -13.94
C PHE A 155 30.97 8.83 -13.84
N ILE A 156 29.65 8.91 -13.94
CA ILE A 156 28.90 10.14 -13.68
C ILE A 156 28.15 9.93 -12.38
N VAL A 157 28.30 10.85 -11.44
CA VAL A 157 27.60 10.78 -10.15
C VAL A 157 26.58 11.91 -10.06
N LEU A 158 25.31 11.54 -9.89
CA LEU A 158 24.22 12.49 -9.65
C LEU A 158 23.97 12.57 -8.15
N THR A 159 23.94 13.79 -7.62
CA THR A 159 23.55 14.09 -6.23
C THR A 159 22.47 15.17 -6.24
N ALA A 160 21.83 15.42 -5.09
CA ALA A 160 20.81 16.47 -4.99
C ALA A 160 21.35 17.87 -5.31
N GLN A 161 22.64 18.11 -5.04
CA GLN A 161 23.27 19.42 -5.14
C GLN A 161 23.93 19.66 -6.49
N SER A 162 24.56 18.62 -7.05
CA SER A 162 25.38 18.75 -8.25
C SER A 162 25.56 17.43 -9.01
N ILE A 163 25.87 17.59 -10.30
CA ILE A 163 26.24 16.51 -11.20
C ILE A 163 27.77 16.50 -11.31
N TYR A 164 28.40 15.40 -10.87
CA TYR A 164 29.84 15.21 -10.97
C TYR A 164 30.15 14.41 -12.25
N ALA A 165 30.70 15.08 -13.25
CA ALA A 165 31.11 14.47 -14.52
C ALA A 165 32.24 15.28 -15.17
N VAL A 166 33.09 14.62 -15.97
CA VAL A 166 33.92 15.30 -16.97
C VAL A 166 33.05 15.58 -18.20
N ASN A 167 32.85 16.86 -18.49
CA ASN A 167 32.02 17.34 -19.59
C ASN A 167 32.65 17.02 -20.96
N LEU A 168 32.02 16.15 -21.74
CA LEU A 168 32.48 15.80 -23.10
C LEU A 168 31.64 16.47 -24.19
N SER A 169 30.32 16.61 -23.99
CA SER A 169 29.41 17.25 -24.96
C SER A 169 28.23 17.95 -24.27
N SER A 170 27.67 18.98 -24.93
CA SER A 170 26.51 19.72 -24.40
C SER A 170 25.21 18.90 -24.41
N SER A 171 25.07 17.96 -25.35
CA SER A 171 23.90 17.06 -25.41
C SER A 171 23.86 16.09 -24.23
N GLU A 172 25.02 15.56 -23.84
CA GLU A 172 25.15 14.66 -22.68
C GLU A 172 24.82 15.39 -21.37
N GLN A 173 25.27 16.63 -21.20
CA GLN A 173 24.92 17.45 -20.05
C GLN A 173 23.40 17.64 -19.91
N ASN A 174 22.71 17.92 -21.01
CA ASN A 174 21.26 18.08 -21.01
C ASN A 174 20.54 16.77 -20.64
N LEU A 175 21.04 15.62 -21.11
CA LEU A 175 20.47 14.32 -20.75
C LEU A 175 20.55 14.06 -19.26
N PHE A 176 21.72 14.25 -18.64
CA PHE A 176 21.89 14.02 -17.20
C PHE A 176 21.20 15.07 -16.34
N ALA A 177 21.09 16.32 -16.81
CA ALA A 177 20.28 17.34 -16.16
C ALA A 177 18.79 16.94 -16.11
N ASN A 178 18.24 16.46 -17.24
CA ASN A 178 16.87 15.96 -17.30
C ASN A 178 16.66 14.75 -16.39
N MET A 179 17.61 13.80 -16.37
CA MET A 179 17.54 12.64 -15.47
C MET A 179 17.60 13.07 -14.00
N SER A 180 18.49 14.00 -13.65
CA SER A 180 18.58 14.53 -12.29
C SER A 180 17.28 15.21 -11.86
N SER A 181 16.62 15.96 -12.76
CA SER A 181 15.31 16.55 -12.49
C SER A 181 14.24 15.49 -12.22
N MET A 182 14.15 14.45 -13.06
CA MET A 182 13.19 13.35 -12.87
C MET A 182 13.41 12.61 -11.55
N ILE A 183 14.66 12.40 -11.14
CA ILE A 183 15.00 11.78 -9.85
C ILE A 183 14.58 12.72 -8.71
N SER A 184 14.84 14.02 -8.84
CA SER A 184 14.45 15.02 -7.83
C SER A 184 12.94 15.13 -7.65
N GLU A 185 12.16 15.14 -8.73
CA GLU A 185 10.68 15.19 -8.69
C GLU A 185 10.07 14.02 -7.92
N ARG A 186 10.75 12.87 -7.91
CA ARG A 186 10.33 11.68 -7.17
C ARG A 186 10.83 11.66 -5.72
N GLY A 187 11.54 12.68 -5.25
CA GLY A 187 12.25 12.65 -3.96
C GLY A 187 13.36 11.59 -3.95
N GLY A 188 14.05 11.46 -5.08
CA GLY A 188 14.97 10.35 -5.34
C GLY A 188 16.29 10.40 -4.58
N PHE A 189 16.73 11.58 -4.17
CA PHE A 189 18.03 11.79 -3.52
C PHE A 189 17.98 11.67 -2.00
N GLU A 190 16.80 11.49 -1.42
CA GLU A 190 16.59 11.34 0.02
C GLU A 190 16.09 9.90 0.33
N PRO A 191 16.41 9.36 1.52
CA PRO A 191 15.86 8.09 1.94
C PRO A 191 14.35 8.16 2.10
N VAL A 192 13.70 7.02 1.90
CA VAL A 192 12.27 6.91 2.21
C VAL A 192 12.16 6.77 3.73
N VAL A 193 11.62 7.80 4.37
CA VAL A 193 11.37 7.81 5.81
C VAL A 193 9.87 7.66 6.04
N ILE A 194 9.48 6.59 6.71
CA ILE A 194 8.10 6.32 7.11
C ILE A 194 8.00 6.61 8.60
N HIS A 195 7.34 7.72 8.94
CA HIS A 195 7.17 8.14 10.32
C HIS A 195 6.04 7.35 11.00
N ASN A 196 6.31 6.83 12.19
CA ASN A 196 5.30 6.10 12.99
C ASN A 196 4.08 6.98 13.33
N ALA A 197 4.27 8.29 13.49
CA ALA A 197 3.19 9.23 13.79
C ALA A 197 2.14 9.36 12.68
N GLU A 198 2.48 8.99 11.45
CA GLU A 198 1.59 9.15 10.29
C GLU A 198 0.77 7.88 9.99
N ASP A 199 1.02 6.77 10.72
CA ASP A 199 0.34 5.48 10.50
C ASP A 199 0.35 5.03 9.01
N MET A 200 1.43 5.34 8.29
CA MET A 200 1.60 5.02 6.87
C MET A 200 2.37 3.71 6.65
N ILE A 201 2.16 3.08 5.50
CA ILE A 201 2.96 1.97 4.96
C ILE A 201 3.48 2.33 3.58
N GLY A 202 4.64 1.80 3.21
CA GLY A 202 5.22 1.97 1.89
C GLY A 202 4.92 0.77 0.99
N ILE A 203 4.13 0.96 -0.06
CA ILE A 203 3.94 -0.03 -1.12
C ILE A 203 5.05 0.14 -2.16
N VAL A 204 5.82 -0.92 -2.40
CA VAL A 204 6.99 -0.89 -3.28
C VAL A 204 6.63 -1.41 -4.68
N THR A 205 7.08 -0.69 -5.70
CA THR A 205 7.04 -1.12 -7.11
C THR A 205 8.46 -1.20 -7.65
N ILE A 206 8.86 -2.38 -8.12
CA ILE A 206 10.18 -2.65 -8.71
C ILE A 206 10.11 -2.49 -10.23
N HIS A 207 11.09 -1.81 -10.83
CA HIS A 207 11.12 -1.53 -12.27
C HIS A 207 12.07 -2.44 -13.06
N ASP A 208 13.02 -3.09 -12.40
CA ASP A 208 14.05 -3.94 -13.02
C ASP A 208 13.95 -5.39 -12.54
N GLY A 209 14.14 -6.35 -13.45
CA GLY A 209 14.05 -7.79 -13.14
C GLY A 209 13.14 -8.57 -14.10
N PRO A 210 12.98 -9.89 -13.88
CA PRO A 210 12.07 -10.72 -14.67
C PRO A 210 10.63 -10.24 -14.54
N ALA A 211 9.86 -10.36 -15.63
CA ALA A 211 8.44 -10.05 -15.62
C ALA A 211 7.67 -11.03 -14.72
N LEU A 212 6.59 -10.53 -14.12
CA LEU A 212 5.68 -11.35 -13.33
C LEU A 212 5.03 -12.44 -14.23
N PRO A 213 4.83 -13.67 -13.73
CA PRO A 213 4.14 -14.72 -14.46
C PRO A 213 2.71 -14.33 -14.86
N ASP A 214 2.22 -14.90 -15.96
CA ASP A 214 0.87 -14.66 -16.44
C ASP A 214 -0.18 -15.06 -15.38
N GLY A 215 -1.14 -14.16 -15.13
CA GLY A 215 -2.25 -14.38 -14.20
C GLY A 215 -2.01 -13.85 -12.78
N GLU A 216 -0.78 -13.45 -12.45
CA GLU A 216 -0.48 -12.73 -11.21
C GLU A 216 -0.44 -11.21 -11.46
N ILE A 217 -0.82 -10.42 -10.45
CA ILE A 217 -0.84 -8.95 -10.51
C ILE A 217 0.21 -8.33 -9.57
N ILE A 218 0.62 -9.08 -8.56
CA ILE A 218 1.54 -8.64 -7.51
C ILE A 218 2.61 -9.70 -7.30
N ALA A 219 3.86 -9.26 -7.24
CA ALA A 219 5.00 -10.12 -6.99
C ALA A 219 4.99 -10.67 -5.55
N PRO A 220 5.25 -11.97 -5.37
CA PRO A 220 5.33 -12.58 -4.05
C PRO A 220 6.51 -12.05 -3.25
N THR A 221 6.44 -12.18 -1.92
CA THR A 221 7.55 -11.87 -1.03
C THR A 221 8.69 -12.88 -1.24
N VAL A 222 9.93 -12.40 -1.32
CA VAL A 222 11.14 -13.21 -1.50
C VAL A 222 12.13 -12.91 -0.38
N ALA A 223 12.93 -13.91 0.05
CA ALA A 223 14.06 -13.80 0.98
C ALA A 223 13.91 -12.78 2.13
N ASN A 224 12.76 -12.80 2.82
CA ASN A 224 12.47 -11.87 3.93
C ASN A 224 13.04 -12.35 5.28
N ASP A 225 13.50 -13.60 5.35
CA ASP A 225 14.09 -14.16 6.56
C ASP A 225 15.53 -13.65 6.74
N PRO A 226 15.91 -13.09 7.91
CA PRO A 226 17.26 -12.58 8.15
C PRO A 226 18.38 -13.63 8.01
N ASN A 227 18.03 -14.92 8.07
CA ASN A 227 18.98 -16.03 7.95
C ASN A 227 19.19 -16.49 6.51
N ASP A 228 18.41 -15.98 5.55
CA ASP A 228 18.58 -16.30 4.13
C ASP A 228 19.87 -15.64 3.60
N PRO A 229 20.76 -16.37 2.89
CA PRO A 229 21.92 -15.78 2.22
C PRO A 229 21.56 -14.60 1.29
N ASN A 230 20.36 -14.60 0.72
CA ASN A 230 19.85 -13.56 -0.16
C ASN A 230 18.97 -12.51 0.57
N PHE A 231 19.09 -12.39 1.88
CA PHE A 231 18.38 -11.37 2.65
C PHE A 231 18.75 -9.95 2.17
N HIS A 232 17.78 -9.28 1.57
CA HIS A 232 17.95 -7.99 0.88
C HIS A 232 17.50 -6.78 1.72
N ASN A 233 17.17 -6.99 2.99
CA ASN A 233 16.80 -5.95 3.96
C ASN A 233 15.80 -4.92 3.44
N ASN A 234 14.60 -5.37 3.05
CA ASN A 234 13.52 -4.52 2.52
C ASN A 234 13.93 -3.74 1.26
N PHE A 235 14.35 -4.44 0.20
CA PHE A 235 14.77 -3.91 -1.11
C PHE A 235 15.98 -2.95 -1.13
N GLN A 236 16.71 -2.79 -0.02
CA GLN A 236 17.89 -1.92 0.02
C GLN A 236 19.10 -2.49 -0.74
N ASP A 237 19.16 -3.82 -0.88
CA ASP A 237 20.15 -4.51 -1.71
C ASP A 237 19.49 -5.10 -2.98
N PRO A 238 19.44 -4.37 -4.11
CA PRO A 238 18.80 -4.85 -5.34
C PRO A 238 19.36 -6.18 -5.87
N GLU A 239 20.67 -6.41 -5.74
CA GLU A 239 21.30 -7.64 -6.24
C GLU A 239 20.81 -8.87 -5.48
N LYS A 240 20.74 -8.79 -4.15
CA LYS A 240 20.24 -9.90 -3.33
C LYS A 240 18.76 -10.17 -3.61
N PHE A 241 17.96 -9.12 -3.80
CA PHE A 241 16.55 -9.26 -4.17
C PHE A 241 16.38 -9.99 -5.52
N LEU A 242 17.15 -9.62 -6.53
CA LEU A 242 17.09 -10.28 -7.84
C LEU A 242 17.63 -11.72 -7.79
N ASN A 243 18.69 -11.95 -7.02
CA ASN A 243 19.23 -13.31 -6.80
C ASN A 243 18.25 -14.21 -6.02
N ALA A 244 17.41 -13.63 -5.16
CA ALA A 244 16.32 -14.33 -4.49
C ALA A 244 15.14 -14.70 -5.42
N GLY A 245 15.19 -14.31 -6.70
CA GLY A 245 14.12 -14.56 -7.66
C GLY A 245 13.00 -13.51 -7.63
N GLY A 246 13.30 -12.28 -7.18
CA GLY A 246 12.35 -11.19 -7.17
C GLY A 246 11.88 -10.78 -8.58
N TYR A 247 10.59 -10.50 -8.72
CA TYR A 247 9.98 -10.05 -9.97
C TYR A 247 9.82 -8.53 -10.03
N ARG A 248 9.83 -7.96 -11.24
CA ARG A 248 9.44 -6.55 -11.44
C ARG A 248 7.93 -6.39 -11.30
N GLY A 249 7.50 -5.22 -10.86
CA GLY A 249 6.10 -4.87 -10.60
C GLY A 249 5.85 -4.53 -9.13
N ARG A 250 4.57 -4.40 -8.78
CA ARG A 250 4.12 -4.14 -7.40
C ARG A 250 4.43 -5.34 -6.53
N GLN A 251 5.00 -5.11 -5.35
CA GLN A 251 5.41 -6.15 -4.41
C GLN A 251 4.32 -6.39 -3.36
N LEU A 252 4.18 -7.64 -2.91
CA LEU A 252 3.29 -7.99 -1.80
C LEU A 252 3.83 -7.45 -0.47
N GLN A 253 5.15 -7.52 -0.28
CA GLN A 253 5.84 -7.00 0.89
C GLN A 253 5.68 -5.47 0.97
N VAL A 254 5.25 -5.01 2.14
CA VAL A 254 5.12 -3.58 2.47
C VAL A 254 6.28 -3.15 3.36
N LEU A 255 6.66 -1.88 3.24
CA LEU A 255 7.62 -1.23 4.13
C LEU A 255 6.90 -0.75 5.39
N ALA A 256 7.37 -1.21 6.54
CA ALA A 256 6.94 -0.73 7.85
C ALA A 256 7.68 0.57 8.22
N ASP A 257 7.40 1.10 9.41
CA ASP A 257 8.03 2.33 9.91
C ASP A 257 9.56 2.20 9.96
N GLY A 258 10.28 3.20 9.44
CA GLY A 258 11.72 3.15 9.33
C GLY A 258 12.30 4.07 8.25
N SER A 259 13.63 4.08 8.15
CA SER A 259 14.36 4.81 7.10
C SER A 259 15.02 3.82 6.16
N TYR A 260 14.66 3.90 4.87
CA TYR A 260 15.12 2.97 3.84
C TYR A 260 15.91 3.69 2.76
N PHE A 261 17.15 3.23 2.53
CA PHE A 261 18.02 3.76 1.48
C PHE A 261 17.80 2.98 0.19
N LEU A 262 16.71 3.32 -0.51
CA LEU A 262 16.32 2.65 -1.74
C LEU A 262 16.88 3.38 -2.96
N ASN A 263 17.33 2.61 -3.95
CA ASN A 263 17.57 3.15 -5.28
C ASN A 263 16.22 3.51 -5.91
N ARG A 264 15.93 4.81 -6.10
CA ARG A 264 14.61 5.28 -6.59
C ARG A 264 14.41 5.12 -8.10
N ILE A 265 15.45 4.70 -8.83
CA ILE A 265 15.35 4.26 -10.22
C ILE A 265 14.96 2.77 -10.26
N PHE A 266 15.45 1.98 -9.30
CA PHE A 266 15.11 0.56 -9.15
C PHE A 266 13.71 0.35 -8.56
N ALA A 267 13.38 1.10 -7.50
CA ALA A 267 12.16 0.94 -6.72
C ALA A 267 11.45 2.28 -6.47
N THR A 268 10.15 2.34 -6.76
CA THR A 268 9.27 3.44 -6.33
C THR A 268 8.49 3.02 -5.10
N VAL A 269 8.34 3.93 -4.13
CA VAL A 269 7.50 3.73 -2.95
C VAL A 269 6.30 4.68 -3.01
N GLU A 270 5.12 4.13 -2.80
CA GLU A 270 3.86 4.85 -2.61
C GLU A 270 3.43 4.71 -1.16
N LEU A 271 3.15 5.82 -0.47
CA LEU A 271 2.71 5.80 0.92
C LEU A 271 1.19 5.64 0.97
N VAL A 272 0.71 4.64 1.70
CA VAL A 272 -0.72 4.33 1.89
C VAL A 272 -1.00 4.21 3.40
N GLU A 273 -2.18 4.58 3.86
CA GLU A 273 -2.57 4.47 5.26
C GLU A 273 -2.67 3.01 5.73
N LYS A 274 -2.29 2.73 6.98
CA LYS A 274 -2.49 1.44 7.63
C LYS A 274 -3.99 1.16 7.77
N THR A 275 -4.38 -0.09 7.58
CA THR A 275 -5.77 -0.49 7.85
C THR A 275 -5.94 -0.68 9.36
N ILE A 276 -6.90 0.04 9.93
CA ILE A 276 -7.28 -0.06 11.34
C ILE A 276 -8.59 -0.84 11.43
N ILE A 277 -8.62 -1.87 12.26
CA ILE A 277 -9.83 -2.62 12.59
C ILE A 277 -10.21 -2.27 14.01
N ASP A 278 -11.37 -1.63 14.16
CA ASP A 278 -11.88 -1.16 15.44
C ASP A 278 -12.32 -2.31 16.35
N VAL A 279 -12.23 -2.08 17.66
CA VAL A 279 -12.75 -3.02 18.66
C VAL A 279 -14.26 -3.20 18.46
N GLY A 280 -14.70 -4.47 18.48
CA GLY A 280 -16.09 -4.83 18.18
C GLY A 280 -16.35 -5.09 16.70
N THR A 281 -15.32 -5.03 15.86
CA THR A 281 -15.36 -5.44 14.45
C THR A 281 -14.22 -6.41 14.13
N VAL A 282 -14.36 -7.16 13.03
CA VAL A 282 -13.28 -8.00 12.47
C VAL A 282 -13.10 -7.72 10.99
N GLY A 283 -11.88 -7.83 10.50
CA GLY A 283 -11.55 -7.60 9.10
C GLY A 283 -11.50 -8.90 8.33
N VAL A 284 -12.45 -9.13 7.44
CA VAL A 284 -12.40 -10.26 6.49
C VAL A 284 -11.58 -9.85 5.29
N VAL A 285 -10.52 -10.60 5.00
CA VAL A 285 -9.60 -10.31 3.90
C VAL A 285 -10.07 -11.03 2.63
N VAL A 286 -10.27 -10.26 1.57
CA VAL A 286 -10.50 -10.75 0.21
C VAL A 286 -9.21 -10.55 -0.57
N SER A 287 -8.41 -11.61 -0.71
CA SER A 287 -7.13 -11.57 -1.40
C SER A 287 -7.30 -11.78 -2.91
N TYR A 288 -6.64 -10.93 -3.71
CA TYR A 288 -6.55 -11.06 -5.17
C TYR A 288 -5.28 -11.78 -5.63
N ASN A 289 -4.35 -12.03 -4.71
CA ASN A 289 -3.05 -12.62 -5.03
C ASN A 289 -2.82 -13.97 -4.33
N GLY A 290 -1.77 -14.67 -4.77
CA GLY A 290 -1.41 -16.00 -4.29
C GLY A 290 -1.85 -17.12 -5.21
N ARG A 291 -1.42 -18.35 -4.89
CA ARG A 291 -1.86 -19.56 -5.58
C ARG A 291 -3.37 -19.72 -5.47
N HIS A 292 -3.98 -20.38 -6.44
CA HIS A 292 -5.35 -20.84 -6.30
C HIS A 292 -5.39 -21.82 -5.11
N GLY A 293 -6.04 -21.42 -4.02
CA GLY A 293 -6.11 -22.20 -2.80
C GLY A 293 -7.00 -23.44 -3.00
N ALA A 294 -6.76 -24.50 -2.24
CA ALA A 294 -7.73 -25.57 -2.12
C ALA A 294 -8.89 -25.11 -1.24
N ASP A 295 -10.13 -25.35 -1.67
CA ASP A 295 -11.30 -25.00 -0.88
C ASP A 295 -11.35 -25.79 0.44
N ILE A 296 -11.34 -25.06 1.55
CA ILE A 296 -11.46 -25.61 2.91
C ILE A 296 -12.89 -25.53 3.47
N SER A 297 -13.86 -24.98 2.70
CA SER A 297 -15.27 -24.83 3.13
C SER A 297 -16.02 -26.16 3.24
N GLY A 298 -15.45 -27.24 2.68
CA GLY A 298 -16.03 -28.58 2.66
C GLY A 298 -17.17 -28.73 1.64
N GLN A 299 -17.49 -29.98 1.27
CA GLN A 299 -18.45 -30.30 0.20
C GLN A 299 -19.90 -29.85 0.47
N ALA A 300 -20.23 -29.46 1.70
CA ALA A 300 -21.56 -28.98 2.08
C ALA A 300 -21.82 -27.53 1.64
N TYR A 301 -20.76 -26.75 1.38
CA TYR A 301 -20.87 -25.32 1.10
C TYR A 301 -20.56 -25.03 -0.37
N ARG A 302 -21.57 -24.65 -1.16
CA ARG A 302 -21.45 -24.43 -2.62
C ARG A 302 -21.39 -22.97 -3.05
N HIS A 303 -21.32 -22.03 -2.11
CA HIS A 303 -21.49 -20.60 -2.40
C HIS A 303 -20.15 -19.87 -2.62
N GLY A 304 -19.03 -20.61 -2.64
CA GLY A 304 -17.70 -20.16 -3.00
C GLY A 304 -16.63 -20.97 -2.27
N GLU A 305 -15.36 -20.57 -2.42
CA GLU A 305 -14.22 -21.23 -1.80
C GLU A 305 -13.62 -20.34 -0.71
N LEU A 306 -13.47 -20.89 0.50
CA LEU A 306 -12.64 -20.29 1.55
C LEU A 306 -11.23 -20.81 1.36
N VAL A 307 -10.26 -19.93 1.58
CA VAL A 307 -8.86 -20.27 1.40
C VAL A 307 -8.05 -19.96 2.65
N GLU A 308 -6.90 -20.60 2.77
CA GLU A 308 -5.94 -20.28 3.82
C GLU A 308 -5.30 -18.91 3.59
N ILE A 309 -4.67 -18.38 4.65
CA ILE A 309 -3.97 -17.10 4.61
C ILE A 309 -2.88 -17.16 3.53
N GLY A 310 -2.86 -16.15 2.65
CA GLY A 310 -1.88 -16.04 1.56
C GLY A 310 -2.28 -16.71 0.25
N ALA A 311 -3.42 -17.40 0.19
CA ALA A 311 -4.01 -17.86 -1.06
C ALA A 311 -5.02 -16.83 -1.61
N ARG A 312 -5.32 -16.95 -2.91
CA ARG A 312 -6.29 -16.09 -3.59
C ARG A 312 -7.72 -16.49 -3.23
N GLY A 313 -8.52 -15.55 -2.73
CA GLY A 313 -9.89 -15.80 -2.28
C GLY A 313 -10.19 -15.12 -0.95
N VAL A 314 -11.30 -15.52 -0.32
CA VAL A 314 -11.68 -15.04 1.02
C VAL A 314 -10.97 -15.90 2.06
N TRP A 315 -10.20 -15.27 2.94
CA TRP A 315 -9.49 -15.99 4.00
C TRP A 315 -10.45 -16.57 5.03
N SER A 316 -10.22 -17.83 5.44
CA SER A 316 -11.03 -18.51 6.46
C SER A 316 -10.89 -17.91 7.85
N THR A 317 -9.75 -17.29 8.14
CA THR A 317 -9.46 -16.65 9.43
C THR A 317 -9.50 -15.14 9.24
N PRO A 318 -10.41 -14.41 9.91
CA PRO A 318 -10.44 -12.95 9.82
C PRO A 318 -9.30 -12.33 10.64
N LEU A 319 -8.99 -11.08 10.33
CA LEU A 319 -8.13 -10.24 11.14
C LEU A 319 -8.91 -9.73 12.37
N LEU A 320 -8.28 -9.88 13.53
CA LEU A 320 -8.81 -9.38 14.81
C LEU A 320 -8.68 -7.85 14.91
N PRO A 321 -9.29 -7.19 15.91
CA PRO A 321 -9.07 -5.77 16.14
C PRO A 321 -7.60 -5.42 16.30
N GLY A 322 -7.12 -4.42 15.58
CA GLY A 322 -5.71 -4.04 15.54
C GLY A 322 -5.34 -3.17 14.36
N LYS A 323 -4.05 -2.78 14.32
CA LYS A 323 -3.46 -2.04 13.19
C LYS A 323 -2.69 -3.01 12.31
N TYR A 324 -2.98 -3.01 11.01
CA TYR A 324 -2.37 -3.94 10.05
C TYR A 324 -1.68 -3.18 8.91
N ALA A 325 -0.44 -3.59 8.65
CA ALA A 325 0.30 -3.18 7.47
C ALA A 325 -0.10 -4.07 6.28
N PHE A 326 -1.31 -3.85 5.76
CA PHE A 326 -1.86 -4.64 4.67
C PHE A 326 -1.75 -3.89 3.34
N ASN A 327 -1.34 -4.60 2.29
CA ASN A 327 -1.25 -4.03 0.96
C ASN A 327 -2.65 -3.94 0.32
N THR A 328 -3.18 -2.73 0.19
CA THR A 328 -4.51 -2.45 -0.38
C THR A 328 -4.65 -2.81 -1.86
N TYR A 329 -3.54 -2.99 -2.59
CA TYR A 329 -3.58 -3.49 -3.96
C TYR A 329 -3.66 -5.03 -4.01
N ALA A 330 -3.20 -5.72 -2.96
CA ALA A 330 -3.20 -7.19 -2.88
C ALA A 330 -4.55 -7.78 -2.51
N GLY A 331 -5.40 -7.00 -1.87
CA GLY A 331 -6.74 -7.42 -1.50
C GLY A 331 -7.53 -6.28 -0.91
N ASN A 332 -8.74 -6.59 -0.47
CA ASN A 332 -9.59 -5.66 0.26
C ASN A 332 -9.92 -6.24 1.64
N ILE A 333 -10.00 -5.39 2.65
CA ILE A 333 -10.42 -5.77 4.00
C ILE A 333 -11.84 -5.24 4.22
N ILE A 334 -12.78 -6.16 4.43
CA ILE A 334 -14.18 -5.84 4.70
C ILE A 334 -14.39 -5.94 6.20
N THR A 335 -14.80 -4.84 6.82
CA THR A 335 -15.06 -4.80 8.26
C THR A 335 -16.45 -5.35 8.57
N VAL A 336 -16.51 -6.30 9.50
CA VAL A 336 -17.74 -6.97 9.94
C VAL A 336 -17.93 -6.69 11.44
N PRO A 337 -19.06 -6.09 11.86
CA PRO A 337 -19.34 -5.92 13.28
C PRO A 337 -19.57 -7.28 13.94
N THR A 338 -18.85 -7.52 15.03
CA THR A 338 -19.06 -8.68 15.92
C THR A 338 -19.86 -8.29 17.15
N THR A 339 -20.18 -7.01 17.33
CA THR A 339 -21.14 -6.59 18.36
C THR A 339 -22.57 -6.86 17.92
N ASN A 340 -23.49 -6.85 18.87
CA ASN A 340 -24.92 -6.91 18.54
C ASN A 340 -25.30 -5.62 17.80
N PHE A 341 -25.78 -5.76 16.58
CA PHE A 341 -26.33 -4.64 15.82
C PHE A 341 -27.83 -4.80 15.61
N VAL A 342 -28.53 -3.68 15.60
CA VAL A 342 -29.99 -3.64 15.44
C VAL A 342 -30.29 -3.23 14.01
N LEU A 343 -31.07 -4.04 13.31
CA LEU A 343 -31.65 -3.73 12.02
C LEU A 343 -33.07 -3.22 12.21
N LYS A 344 -33.37 -2.00 11.78
CA LYS A 344 -34.70 -1.40 11.89
C LYS A 344 -35.37 -1.30 10.52
N TRP A 345 -36.57 -1.86 10.39
CA TRP A 345 -37.42 -1.71 9.21
C TRP A 345 -38.31 -0.47 9.37
N THR A 346 -37.70 0.72 9.33
CA THR A 346 -38.37 2.02 9.48
C THR A 346 -37.73 3.10 8.62
N LYS A 347 -38.52 3.89 7.89
CA LYS A 347 -38.02 4.88 6.91
C LYS A 347 -37.18 6.05 7.49
N GLU A 348 -37.23 6.29 8.80
CA GLU A 348 -36.70 7.54 9.42
C GLU A 348 -35.68 7.30 10.55
N GLN A 349 -35.28 6.05 10.82
CA GLN A 349 -34.30 5.73 11.85
C GLN A 349 -33.25 4.75 11.33
N PHE A 350 -31.98 5.13 11.45
CA PHE A 350 -30.84 4.29 11.08
C PHE A 350 -30.08 3.85 12.32
N GLY A 351 -29.59 2.61 12.33
CA GLY A 351 -28.67 2.10 13.34
C GLY A 351 -27.26 2.71 13.20
N GLU A 352 -26.41 2.51 14.22
CA GLU A 352 -25.03 3.03 14.24
C GLU A 352 -24.22 2.59 13.01
N HIS A 353 -24.45 1.38 12.51
CA HIS A 353 -23.74 0.81 11.37
C HIS A 353 -24.36 1.15 9.99
N ARG A 354 -25.50 1.86 9.94
CA ARG A 354 -26.22 2.24 8.69
C ARG A 354 -26.47 1.09 7.70
N LEU A 355 -26.54 -0.14 8.19
CA LEU A 355 -26.85 -1.32 7.38
C LEU A 355 -28.34 -1.36 6.98
N ASP A 356 -29.17 -0.56 7.64
CA ASP A 356 -30.62 -0.44 7.50
C ASP A 356 -31.07 0.77 6.67
N GLU A 357 -30.15 1.46 6.00
CA GLU A 357 -30.42 2.69 5.24
C GLU A 357 -31.52 2.55 4.17
N ASN A 358 -31.60 1.37 3.54
CA ASN A 358 -32.56 1.07 2.49
C ASN A 358 -33.76 0.25 2.98
N LEU A 359 -33.86 -0.05 4.28
CA LEU A 359 -34.97 -0.82 4.82
C LEU A 359 -36.21 0.04 4.99
N SER A 360 -37.35 -0.49 4.54
CA SER A 360 -38.64 0.19 4.64
C SER A 360 -39.63 -0.61 5.49
N GLU A 361 -40.64 0.06 6.02
CA GLU A 361 -41.66 -0.60 6.83
C GLU A 361 -42.39 -1.68 6.03
N VAL A 362 -42.69 -2.80 6.68
CA VAL A 362 -43.36 -3.92 6.03
C VAL A 362 -44.85 -3.62 5.95
N SER A 363 -45.35 -3.41 4.73
CA SER A 363 -46.79 -3.38 4.45
C SER A 363 -47.37 -4.79 4.58
N LEU A 364 -48.39 -4.93 5.42
CA LEU A 364 -49.08 -6.17 5.71
C LEU A 364 -50.48 -6.14 5.11
N ILE A 365 -51.06 -7.33 4.89
CA ILE A 365 -52.49 -7.50 4.56
C ILE A 365 -53.04 -8.49 5.58
N THR A 366 -53.98 -8.05 6.40
CA THR A 366 -54.59 -8.89 7.44
C THR A 366 -55.75 -9.73 6.90
N LYS A 367 -56.18 -10.73 7.66
CA LYS A 367 -57.33 -11.59 7.30
C LYS A 367 -58.64 -10.81 7.07
N ASP A 368 -58.80 -9.69 7.76
CA ASP A 368 -59.92 -8.75 7.68
C ASP A 368 -59.71 -7.63 6.64
N ALA A 369 -58.72 -7.80 5.75
CA ALA A 369 -58.41 -6.90 4.63
C ALA A 369 -57.99 -5.48 5.03
N PHE A 370 -57.38 -5.32 6.21
CA PHE A 370 -56.68 -4.09 6.57
C PHE A 370 -55.23 -4.14 6.10
N GLU A 371 -54.69 -2.96 5.77
CA GLU A 371 -53.33 -2.79 5.28
C GLU A 371 -52.46 -1.97 6.25
N PRO A 372 -52.14 -2.48 7.45
CA PRO A 372 -51.26 -1.78 8.37
C PRO A 372 -49.79 -1.86 7.92
N VAL A 373 -48.99 -0.87 8.31
CA VAL A 373 -47.53 -0.93 8.26
C VAL A 373 -46.98 -1.35 9.62
N LEU A 374 -46.06 -2.31 9.63
CA LEU A 374 -45.48 -2.85 10.85
C LEU A 374 -44.01 -2.44 10.99
N PRO A 375 -43.67 -1.57 11.96
CA PRO A 375 -42.27 -1.30 12.29
C PRO A 375 -41.67 -2.51 13.01
N LEU A 376 -40.53 -2.98 12.54
CA LEU A 376 -39.82 -4.15 13.09
C LEU A 376 -38.40 -3.77 13.46
N SER A 377 -37.87 -4.37 14.51
CA SER A 377 -36.45 -4.26 14.87
C SER A 377 -35.91 -5.64 15.19
N VAL A 378 -34.79 -6.01 14.57
CA VAL A 378 -34.17 -7.31 14.76
C VAL A 378 -32.76 -7.10 15.29
N VAL A 379 -32.42 -7.78 16.38
CA VAL A 379 -31.08 -7.76 16.96
C VAL A 379 -30.33 -8.99 16.48
N VAL A 380 -29.24 -8.75 15.75
CA VAL A 380 -28.42 -9.79 15.12
C VAL A 380 -26.98 -9.68 15.63
N HIS A 381 -26.34 -10.83 15.73
CA HIS A 381 -24.93 -10.97 16.04
C HIS A 381 -24.26 -11.84 14.98
N ILE A 382 -23.01 -11.51 14.64
CA ILE A 382 -22.16 -12.31 13.77
C ILE A 382 -20.94 -12.73 14.58
N ASP A 383 -20.78 -14.04 14.79
CA ASP A 383 -19.57 -14.58 15.40
C ASP A 383 -18.38 -14.34 14.46
N TYR A 384 -17.24 -13.94 15.04
CA TYR A 384 -16.05 -13.61 14.27
C TYR A 384 -15.57 -14.77 13.38
N MET A 385 -15.67 -16.03 13.83
CA MET A 385 -15.29 -17.20 13.02
C MET A 385 -16.24 -17.43 11.84
N LYS A 386 -17.48 -16.95 11.93
CA LYS A 386 -18.49 -17.06 10.87
C LYS A 386 -18.47 -15.88 9.90
N ALA A 387 -17.83 -14.76 10.26
CA ALA A 387 -17.76 -13.55 9.44
C ALA A 387 -17.25 -13.81 8.00
N PRO A 388 -16.20 -14.61 7.77
CA PRO A 388 -15.75 -14.91 6.41
C PRO A 388 -16.78 -15.64 5.55
N LEU A 389 -17.59 -16.53 6.14
CA LEU A 389 -18.66 -17.25 5.43
C LEU A 389 -19.75 -16.30 4.94
N VAL A 390 -20.07 -15.28 5.75
CA VAL A 390 -21.08 -14.27 5.39
C VAL A 390 -20.58 -13.41 4.24
N VAL A 391 -19.36 -12.89 4.35
CA VAL A 391 -18.74 -12.04 3.31
C VAL A 391 -18.55 -12.82 2.01
N GLN A 392 -18.16 -14.09 2.08
CA GLN A 392 -17.99 -14.89 0.88
C GLN A 392 -19.31 -15.11 0.12
N ARG A 393 -20.42 -15.33 0.84
CA ARG A 393 -21.72 -15.61 0.22
C ARG A 393 -22.38 -14.40 -0.43
N PHE A 394 -22.23 -13.22 0.18
CA PHE A 394 -22.98 -12.02 -0.19
C PHE A 394 -22.07 -10.88 -0.71
N GLY A 395 -20.77 -11.04 -0.59
CA GLY A 395 -19.76 -10.01 -0.86
C GLY A 395 -19.66 -8.98 0.27
N ASP A 396 -20.79 -8.49 0.76
CA ASP A 396 -20.87 -7.45 1.80
C ASP A 396 -22.12 -7.67 2.67
N ILE A 397 -22.07 -7.21 3.93
CA ILE A 397 -23.17 -7.29 4.88
C ILE A 397 -24.35 -6.44 4.41
N LYS A 398 -24.09 -5.28 3.79
CA LYS A 398 -25.17 -4.43 3.25
C LYS A 398 -26.01 -5.21 2.22
N ARG A 399 -25.36 -5.99 1.35
CA ARG A 399 -26.04 -6.85 0.37
C ARG A 399 -26.80 -8.00 1.03
N LEU A 400 -26.26 -8.62 2.07
CA LEU A 400 -26.96 -9.63 2.86
C LEU A 400 -28.28 -9.07 3.43
N VAL A 401 -28.23 -7.88 4.02
CA VAL A 401 -29.39 -7.23 4.63
C VAL A 401 -30.45 -6.91 3.56
N GLU A 402 -30.06 -6.24 2.48
CA GLU A 402 -30.98 -5.77 1.43
C GLU A 402 -31.53 -6.90 0.56
N GLN A 403 -30.71 -7.88 0.17
CA GLN A 403 -31.10 -8.88 -0.84
C GLN A 403 -31.68 -10.14 -0.21
N THR A 404 -31.38 -10.43 1.05
CA THR A 404 -31.76 -11.69 1.70
C THR A 404 -32.61 -11.47 2.94
N LEU A 405 -32.12 -10.67 3.90
CA LEU A 405 -32.85 -10.50 5.17
C LEU A 405 -34.15 -9.73 4.98
N ASP A 406 -34.14 -8.64 4.21
CA ASP A 406 -35.35 -7.83 3.98
C ASP A 406 -36.49 -8.61 3.31
N PRO A 407 -36.30 -9.29 2.15
CA PRO A 407 -37.37 -10.10 1.57
C PRO A 407 -37.83 -11.24 2.48
N MET A 408 -36.91 -11.85 3.23
CA MET A 408 -37.21 -13.00 4.10
C MET A 408 -38.04 -12.59 5.32
N VAL A 409 -37.64 -11.52 6.02
CA VAL A 409 -38.38 -10.96 7.17
C VAL A 409 -39.73 -10.42 6.71
N SER A 410 -39.77 -9.67 5.61
CA SER A 410 -40.99 -9.15 5.02
C SER A 410 -41.98 -10.26 4.65
N ALA A 411 -41.52 -11.31 3.97
CA ALA A 411 -42.38 -12.44 3.58
C ALA A 411 -42.91 -13.19 4.80
N TYR A 412 -42.08 -13.37 5.84
CA TYR A 412 -42.48 -14.05 7.06
C TYR A 412 -43.63 -13.33 7.76
N PHE A 413 -43.50 -12.02 8.01
CA PHE A 413 -44.54 -11.25 8.67
C PHE A 413 -45.79 -11.06 7.81
N LYS A 414 -45.66 -10.97 6.48
CA LYS A 414 -46.81 -10.98 5.56
C LYS A 414 -47.63 -12.27 5.68
N ASN A 415 -46.98 -13.43 5.72
CA ASN A 415 -47.67 -14.71 5.87
C ASN A 415 -48.38 -14.84 7.24
N ILE A 416 -47.76 -14.36 8.32
CA ILE A 416 -48.42 -14.33 9.63
C ILE A 416 -49.64 -13.42 9.60
N ALA A 417 -49.50 -12.21 9.07
CA ALA A 417 -50.57 -11.22 9.00
C ALA A 417 -51.80 -11.73 8.24
N GLN A 418 -51.60 -12.46 7.14
CA GLN A 418 -52.70 -13.04 6.34
C GLN A 418 -53.56 -14.04 7.13
N THR A 419 -53.02 -14.68 8.17
CA THR A 419 -53.75 -15.66 8.99
C THR A 419 -54.49 -15.05 10.19
N LYS A 420 -54.18 -13.79 10.54
CA LYS A 420 -54.64 -13.12 11.76
C LYS A 420 -55.48 -11.88 11.42
N THR A 421 -56.42 -11.54 12.29
CA THR A 421 -57.10 -10.23 12.21
C THR A 421 -56.22 -9.13 12.80
N LEU A 422 -56.53 -7.87 12.48
CA LEU A 422 -55.79 -6.72 13.04
C LEU A 422 -55.76 -6.73 14.59
N ILE A 423 -56.88 -7.12 15.22
CA ILE A 423 -57.00 -7.19 16.69
C ILE A 423 -56.09 -8.29 17.26
N GLN A 424 -56.04 -9.45 16.60
CA GLN A 424 -55.20 -10.56 17.03
C GLN A 424 -53.72 -10.21 16.95
N LEU A 425 -53.30 -9.46 15.92
CA LEU A 425 -51.92 -8.97 15.81
C LEU A 425 -51.51 -8.06 16.99
N LEU A 426 -52.46 -7.31 17.56
CA LEU A 426 -52.22 -6.43 18.71
C LEU A 426 -52.26 -7.18 20.04
N GLN A 427 -53.26 -8.05 20.24
CA GLN A 427 -53.45 -8.78 21.50
C GLN A 427 -52.41 -9.88 21.70
N GLU A 428 -52.06 -10.61 20.62
CA GLU A 428 -51.13 -11.74 20.67
C GLU A 428 -49.68 -11.31 20.36
N ARG A 429 -49.36 -10.01 20.44
CA ARG A 429 -48.03 -9.46 20.08
C ARG A 429 -46.88 -10.23 20.73
N SER A 430 -46.98 -10.50 22.04
CA SER A 430 -45.93 -11.21 22.78
C SER A 430 -45.73 -12.64 22.28
N ASP A 431 -46.81 -13.34 21.93
CA ASP A 431 -46.74 -14.69 21.40
C ASP A 431 -46.22 -14.72 19.96
N ILE A 432 -46.65 -13.77 19.13
CA ILE A 432 -46.12 -13.61 17.77
C ILE A 432 -44.62 -13.32 17.85
N GLN A 433 -44.18 -12.43 18.74
CA GLN A 433 -42.77 -12.09 18.89
C GLN A 433 -41.93 -13.30 19.31
N ARG A 434 -42.38 -14.06 20.30
CA ARG A 434 -41.70 -15.29 20.77
C ARG A 434 -41.61 -16.34 19.67
N LYS A 435 -42.73 -16.65 19.01
CA LYS A 435 -42.77 -17.64 17.92
C LYS A 435 -41.93 -17.21 16.71
N SER A 436 -42.01 -15.94 16.33
CA SER A 436 -41.20 -15.36 15.26
C SER A 436 -39.72 -15.46 15.57
N GLY A 437 -39.32 -15.20 16.82
CA GLY A 437 -37.94 -15.34 17.26
C GLY A 437 -37.39 -16.76 17.10
N GLU A 438 -38.17 -17.78 17.47
CA GLU A 438 -37.77 -19.19 17.33
C GLU A 438 -37.64 -19.62 15.86
N GLU A 439 -38.67 -19.37 15.05
CA GLU A 439 -38.69 -19.77 13.63
C GLU A 439 -37.68 -18.97 12.79
N MET A 440 -37.49 -17.68 13.07
CA MET A 440 -36.46 -16.90 12.39
C MET A 440 -35.05 -17.32 12.81
N ARG A 441 -34.82 -17.71 14.06
CA ARG A 441 -33.48 -18.10 14.52
C ARG A 441 -32.93 -19.27 13.71
N GLU A 442 -33.77 -20.25 13.39
CA GLU A 442 -33.41 -21.37 12.52
C GLU A 442 -33.02 -20.89 11.10
N LYS A 443 -33.82 -19.99 10.52
CA LYS A 443 -33.53 -19.42 9.19
C LYS A 443 -32.26 -18.59 9.17
N PHE A 444 -32.03 -17.72 10.16
CA PHE A 444 -30.83 -16.89 10.27
C PHE A 444 -29.56 -17.74 10.44
N ASN A 445 -29.64 -18.83 11.22
CA ASN A 445 -28.51 -19.73 11.42
C ASN A 445 -28.05 -20.41 10.10
N SER A 446 -28.97 -20.65 9.15
CA SER A 446 -28.63 -21.15 7.81
C SER A 446 -27.80 -20.16 6.96
N TYR A 447 -27.80 -18.89 7.35
CA TYR A 447 -26.99 -17.82 6.77
C TYR A 447 -25.76 -17.48 7.63
N SER A 448 -25.44 -18.31 8.63
CA SER A 448 -24.34 -18.08 9.58
C SER A 448 -24.51 -16.81 10.43
N LEU A 449 -25.76 -16.40 10.66
CA LEU A 449 -26.13 -15.26 11.51
C LEU A 449 -26.78 -15.76 12.80
N GLU A 450 -26.52 -15.07 13.91
CA GLU A 450 -27.12 -15.38 15.22
C GLU A 450 -28.19 -14.35 15.58
N LEU A 451 -29.45 -14.81 15.60
CA LEU A 451 -30.59 -13.99 15.97
C LEU A 451 -30.74 -13.97 17.50
N GLN A 452 -30.55 -12.79 18.09
CA GLN A 452 -30.74 -12.57 19.53
C GLN A 452 -32.22 -12.41 19.83
N GLU A 453 -32.84 -11.37 19.28
CA GLU A 453 -34.23 -11.01 19.55
C GLU A 453 -34.88 -10.35 18.33
N VAL A 454 -36.20 -10.54 18.20
CA VAL A 454 -37.07 -9.82 17.27
C VAL A 454 -38.00 -8.97 18.10
N LEU A 455 -38.10 -7.68 17.79
CA LEU A 455 -38.98 -6.72 18.43
C LEU A 455 -40.00 -6.24 17.39
N ILE A 456 -41.27 -6.42 17.71
CA ILE A 456 -42.38 -5.99 16.85
C ILE A 456 -42.89 -4.69 17.42
N GLY A 457 -42.92 -3.59 16.66
CA GLY A 457 -43.51 -2.34 17.08
C GLY A 457 -45.04 -2.32 16.94
N THR A 458 -45.68 -1.21 17.31
CA THR A 458 -47.14 -1.07 17.15
C THR A 458 -47.48 -0.86 15.67
N PRO A 459 -48.38 -1.66 15.07
CA PRO A 459 -48.87 -1.44 13.71
C PRO A 459 -49.44 -0.02 13.55
N ARG A 460 -49.07 0.66 12.47
CA ARG A 460 -49.59 1.98 12.10
C ARG A 460 -50.42 1.88 10.83
N ALA A 461 -51.28 2.86 10.61
CA ALA A 461 -51.94 3.02 9.32
C ALA A 461 -50.91 3.48 8.28
N ALA A 462 -51.04 3.02 7.03
CA ALA A 462 -50.33 3.63 5.93
C ALA A 462 -50.78 5.10 5.76
N ASP A 463 -49.87 5.98 5.34
CA ASP A 463 -50.09 7.43 5.23
C ASP A 463 -51.43 7.76 4.54
N GLY A 464 -52.28 8.53 5.23
CA GLY A 464 -53.56 9.04 4.72
C GLY A 464 -54.83 8.31 5.19
N GLN A 465 -54.73 7.25 5.99
CA GLN A 465 -55.91 6.53 6.51
C GLN A 465 -56.08 6.65 8.03
N ASN A 466 -56.78 7.70 8.50
CA ASN A 466 -57.21 7.84 9.91
C ASN A 466 -58.25 6.79 10.36
N SER A 467 -58.70 5.91 9.45
CA SER A 467 -59.73 4.91 9.69
C SER A 467 -59.30 3.84 10.69
N ILE A 468 -58.05 3.37 10.63
CA ILE A 468 -57.54 2.34 11.55
C ILE A 468 -57.47 2.88 12.98
N GLU A 469 -57.04 4.13 13.17
CA GLU A 469 -56.97 4.75 14.48
C GLU A 469 -58.37 4.99 15.08
N GLN A 470 -59.32 5.45 14.26
CA GLN A 470 -60.72 5.57 14.67
C GLN A 470 -61.36 4.23 15.03
N ILE A 471 -61.07 3.16 14.28
CA ILE A 471 -61.57 1.81 14.58
C ILE A 471 -60.91 1.26 15.85
N LEU A 472 -59.61 1.51 16.08
CA LEU A 472 -58.94 1.15 17.33
C LEU A 472 -59.57 1.85 18.54
N ILE A 473 -59.96 3.12 18.40
CA ILE A 473 -60.69 3.86 19.43
C ILE A 473 -62.07 3.23 19.65
N GLN A 474 -62.84 2.97 18.59
CA GLN A 474 -64.18 2.35 18.69
C GLN A 474 -64.14 0.95 19.32
N LEU A 475 -63.15 0.13 18.97
CA LEU A 475 -62.96 -1.20 19.55
C LEU A 475 -62.56 -1.12 21.02
N ARG A 476 -61.69 -0.17 21.38
CA ARG A 476 -61.34 0.11 22.78
C ARG A 476 -62.58 0.53 23.58
N GLU A 477 -63.41 1.41 23.03
CA GLU A 477 -64.67 1.83 23.65
C GLU A 477 -65.65 0.66 23.83
N ARG A 478 -65.75 -0.22 22.82
CA ARG A 478 -66.58 -1.43 22.90
C ARG A 478 -66.08 -2.40 23.99
N GLN A 479 -64.76 -2.60 24.11
CA GLN A 479 -64.16 -3.42 25.15
C GLN A 479 -64.46 -2.85 26.54
N ILE A 480 -64.27 -1.54 26.72
CA ILE A 480 -64.59 -0.81 27.97
C ILE A 480 -66.08 -0.95 28.30
N ALA A 481 -66.97 -0.89 27.31
CA ALA A 481 -68.40 -1.07 27.51
C ALA A 481 -68.74 -2.48 28.02
N VAL A 482 -68.10 -3.52 27.47
CA VAL A 482 -68.29 -4.91 27.93
C VAL A 482 -67.79 -5.10 29.37
N GLU A 483 -66.59 -4.59 29.69
CA GLU A 483 -66.06 -4.64 31.06
C GLU A 483 -66.93 -3.85 32.05
N LYS A 484 -67.50 -2.71 31.63
CA LYS A 484 -68.47 -1.96 32.45
C LYS A 484 -69.73 -2.78 32.73
N VAL A 485 -70.24 -3.52 31.74
CA VAL A 485 -71.41 -4.42 31.94
C VAL A 485 -71.08 -5.53 32.94
N GLU A 486 -69.90 -6.14 32.88
CA GLU A 486 -69.48 -7.12 33.89
C GLU A 486 -69.33 -6.50 35.28
N THR A 487 -68.76 -5.29 35.35
CA THR A 487 -68.64 -4.53 36.59
C THR A 487 -70.01 -4.25 37.20
N TYR A 488 -70.98 -3.82 36.40
CA TYR A 488 -72.36 -3.58 36.87
C TYR A 488 -73.05 -4.86 37.34
N LYS A 489 -72.84 -6.00 36.66
CA LYS A 489 -73.36 -7.30 37.12
C LYS A 489 -72.74 -7.73 38.44
N LEU A 490 -71.44 -7.48 38.65
CA LEU A 490 -70.77 -7.73 39.92
C LEU A 490 -71.31 -6.82 41.02
N GLN A 491 -71.54 -5.53 40.74
CA GLN A 491 -72.15 -4.59 41.68
C GLN A 491 -73.58 -5.00 42.05
N GLU A 492 -74.39 -5.44 41.09
CA GLU A 492 -75.75 -5.93 41.33
C GLU A 492 -75.75 -7.18 42.24
N ARG A 493 -74.83 -8.12 41.97
CA ARG A 493 -74.63 -9.32 42.83
C ARG A 493 -74.16 -8.97 44.23
N ALA A 494 -73.24 -8.01 44.36
CA ALA A 494 -72.77 -7.53 45.65
C ALA A 494 -73.89 -6.84 46.45
N ALA A 495 -74.68 -5.98 45.81
CA ALA A 495 -75.81 -5.29 46.44
C ALA A 495 -76.95 -6.26 46.85
N THR A 496 -77.22 -7.28 46.04
CA THR A 496 -78.17 -8.34 46.43
C THR A 496 -77.65 -9.18 47.59
N GLN A 497 -76.35 -9.54 47.60
CA GLN A 497 -75.74 -10.20 48.76
C GLN A 497 -75.80 -9.33 50.02
N GLU A 498 -75.46 -8.04 49.93
CA GLU A 498 -75.53 -7.09 51.06
C GLU A 498 -76.96 -6.97 51.60
N ARG A 499 -77.97 -6.91 50.73
CA ARG A 499 -79.36 -6.91 51.13
C ARG A 499 -79.76 -8.21 51.85
N THR A 500 -79.37 -9.37 51.31
CA THR A 500 -79.67 -10.66 51.96
C THR A 500 -78.93 -10.84 53.29
N LEU A 501 -77.75 -10.25 53.47
CA LEU A 501 -77.04 -10.21 54.75
C LEU A 501 -77.79 -9.34 55.76
N ARG A 502 -78.23 -8.14 55.37
CA ARG A 502 -79.04 -7.27 56.24
C ARG A 502 -80.39 -7.87 56.62
N GLU A 503 -81.05 -8.57 55.69
CA GLU A 503 -82.30 -9.29 55.96
C GLU A 503 -82.10 -10.51 56.88
N LYS A 504 -80.88 -11.02 57.05
CA LYS A 504 -80.55 -12.08 58.02
C LYS A 504 -80.08 -11.55 59.38
N GLU A 505 -79.64 -10.29 59.46
CA GLU A 505 -79.23 -9.63 60.70
C GLU A 505 -80.40 -8.95 61.44
N ALA A 506 -81.51 -8.67 60.75
CA ALA A 506 -82.77 -8.19 61.31
C ALA A 506 -83.71 -9.35 61.67
#